data_AF-A0AAD3GYE2-F1
#
_entry.id   AF-A0AAD3GYE2-F1
#
_cell.length_a   1.000
_cell.length_b   1.000
_cell.length_c   1.000
_cell.angle_alpha   90.00
_cell.angle_beta   90.00
_cell.angle_gamma   90.00
#
_symmetry.space_group_name_H-M   'P 1'
#
loop_
_entity.id
_entity.type
_entity.pdbx_description
1 polymer ?
#
loop_
_entity_poly.entity_id
_entity_poly.type
_entity_poly.pdbx_seq_one_letter_code
_entity_poly.pdbx_strand_id
1 'polypeptide(L)'
;MKPFKRKLISFVTFLLFGQNFEPCDSAAPLALHQVVEVEQNGEVVIALFGLDRDGDQTKATITSLPKFGTLYQVSHLYDKHGYDPKAGKAITTVPMDVIGKKSKIVYKPSGRAKNGEWGRFQFNVRDKEATSLDGTVVIVPPSKVVVASDFTFDDESWKLVNNGKSGTQVIHDPTSRGLMNHYIYGREQSVNIQPDGSDGDFWYFELPSKFHGWQGIAYGGRLEFDLSSFSGNYSTEKLRVGDKLNLVEIECKQCSLSHGERFGFPLKATKGFDGNTSSFSIPLTENSGWLKDPKNTLKDWVIPTKCEFLQMLSGISSIRILGDFTTWYETGFYCLIGVLLIRVLCYRGNQESNPSVRSSLPVYVHS
;
A
#
# COMPACT_ATOMS: atom_id res chain seq x y z
N MET A 1 -7.25 -80.53 -20.65
CA MET A 1 -5.79 -80.36 -20.72
C MET A 1 -5.43 -79.24 -21.69
N LYS A 2 -4.96 -78.10 -21.16
CA LYS A 2 -4.25 -76.97 -21.81
C LYS A 2 -3.59 -76.15 -20.66
N PRO A 3 -2.47 -75.44 -20.89
CA PRO A 3 -1.32 -75.48 -19.97
C PRO A 3 -1.28 -74.40 -18.88
N PHE A 4 -0.61 -74.78 -17.79
CA PHE A 4 -0.24 -73.99 -16.62
C PHE A 4 0.87 -72.97 -16.98
N LYS A 5 0.67 -71.67 -16.72
CA LYS A 5 1.75 -70.67 -16.71
C LYS A 5 2.00 -70.20 -15.28
N ARG A 6 3.08 -70.69 -14.66
CA ARG A 6 3.66 -70.12 -13.43
C ARG A 6 4.40 -68.83 -13.81
N LYS A 7 4.06 -67.71 -13.18
CA LYS A 7 4.96 -66.56 -13.05
C LYS A 7 5.44 -66.50 -11.60
N LEU A 8 6.74 -66.70 -11.41
CA LEU A 8 7.45 -66.34 -10.19
C LEU A 8 7.29 -64.83 -9.97
N ILE A 9 6.89 -64.43 -8.77
CA ILE A 9 7.06 -63.05 -8.29
C ILE A 9 8.02 -63.13 -7.11
N SER A 10 9.18 -62.52 -7.31
CA SER A 10 10.28 -62.42 -6.35
C SER A 10 9.85 -61.54 -5.17
N PHE A 11 9.94 -62.07 -3.95
CA PHE A 11 9.79 -61.31 -2.72
C PHE A 11 11.10 -60.56 -2.45
N VAL A 12 11.18 -59.30 -2.88
CA VAL A 12 12.25 -58.39 -2.45
C VAL A 12 11.85 -57.84 -1.09
N THR A 13 12.47 -58.37 -0.04
CA THR A 13 12.35 -57.81 1.31
C THR A 13 13.20 -56.54 1.35
N PHE A 14 12.56 -55.37 1.31
CA PHE A 14 13.23 -54.09 1.50
C PHE A 14 13.41 -53.87 3.00
N LEU A 15 14.66 -53.89 3.46
CA LEU A 15 15.04 -53.39 4.78
C LEU A 15 14.75 -51.89 4.82
N LEU A 16 13.65 -51.50 5.45
CA LEU A 16 13.38 -50.12 5.81
C LEU A 16 14.40 -49.71 6.88
N PHE A 17 15.47 -49.03 6.45
CA PHE A 17 16.21 -48.14 7.33
C PHE A 17 15.20 -47.11 7.87
N GLY A 18 15.04 -47.08 9.18
CA GLY A 18 14.31 -46.03 9.87
C GLY A 18 14.97 -44.69 9.57
N GLN A 19 14.45 -43.97 8.59
CA GLN A 19 14.61 -42.53 8.54
C GLN A 19 13.77 -42.01 9.69
N ASN A 20 14.45 -41.53 10.74
CA ASN A 20 13.86 -40.60 11.67
C ASN A 20 13.29 -39.45 10.83
N PHE A 21 11.97 -39.43 10.66
CA PHE A 21 11.29 -38.20 10.30
C PHE A 21 11.49 -37.29 11.51
N GLU A 22 12.48 -36.40 11.43
CA GLU A 22 12.50 -35.25 12.31
C GLU A 22 11.13 -34.56 12.13
N PRO A 23 10.36 -34.34 13.21
CA PRO A 23 9.13 -33.58 13.09
C PRO A 23 9.49 -32.25 12.45
N CYS A 24 8.67 -31.85 11.46
CA CYS A 24 8.77 -30.52 10.87
C CYS A 24 8.82 -29.52 12.02
N ASP A 25 9.85 -28.68 12.03
CA ASP A 25 10.07 -27.67 13.05
C ASP A 25 8.78 -26.84 13.16
N SER A 26 8.12 -26.92 14.32
CA SER A 26 6.79 -26.31 14.55
C SER A 26 6.85 -24.82 14.23
N ALA A 27 6.29 -24.45 13.09
CA ALA A 27 6.43 -23.12 12.53
C ALA A 27 5.17 -22.33 12.80
N ALA A 28 5.30 -21.22 13.52
CA ALA A 28 4.18 -20.32 13.76
C ALA A 28 3.48 -19.95 12.43
N PRO A 29 2.14 -19.90 12.41
CA PRO A 29 1.41 -19.65 11.19
C PRO A 29 1.59 -18.20 10.77
N LEU A 30 1.21 -17.88 9.53
CA LEU A 30 1.26 -16.55 8.94
C LEU A 30 -0.15 -16.05 8.65
N ALA A 31 -0.58 -14.98 9.33
CA ALA A 31 -1.79 -14.25 8.96
C ALA A 31 -1.51 -13.39 7.71
N LEU A 32 -2.34 -13.54 6.68
CA LEU A 32 -2.15 -12.82 5.43
C LEU A 32 -2.84 -11.44 5.47
N HIS A 33 -2.14 -10.42 4.99
CA HIS A 33 -2.76 -9.13 4.71
C HIS A 33 -3.72 -9.25 3.52
N GLN A 34 -4.85 -8.54 3.59
CA GLN A 34 -5.91 -8.64 2.58
C GLN A 34 -6.47 -7.27 2.22
N VAL A 35 -6.86 -7.11 0.95
CA VAL A 35 -7.76 -6.04 0.52
C VAL A 35 -9.11 -6.64 0.23
N VAL A 36 -10.16 -6.03 0.74
CA VAL A 36 -11.55 -6.40 0.43
C VAL A 36 -12.27 -5.20 -0.15
N GLU A 37 -12.78 -5.35 -1.37
CA GLU A 37 -13.65 -4.36 -1.99
C GLU A 37 -15.09 -4.56 -1.52
N VAL A 38 -15.77 -3.47 -1.17
CA VAL A 38 -17.15 -3.50 -0.68
C VAL A 38 -17.99 -2.44 -1.36
N GLU A 39 -19.22 -2.80 -1.69
CA GLU A 39 -20.20 -1.88 -2.26
C GLU A 39 -20.86 -1.00 -1.21
N GLN A 40 -21.25 0.20 -1.62
CA GLN A 40 -21.68 1.29 -0.75
C GLN A 40 -22.77 0.89 0.28
N ASN A 41 -23.73 0.06 -0.13
CA ASN A 41 -24.84 -0.41 0.71
C ASN A 41 -24.83 -1.95 0.87
N GLY A 42 -23.66 -2.57 0.69
CA GLY A 42 -23.50 -4.02 0.76
C GLY A 42 -23.05 -4.51 2.13
N GLU A 43 -22.97 -5.83 2.24
CA GLU A 43 -22.19 -6.52 3.26
C GLU A 43 -21.28 -7.52 2.55
N VAL A 44 -20.10 -7.78 3.12
CA VAL A 44 -19.15 -8.73 2.55
C VAL A 44 -18.79 -9.79 3.59
N VAL A 45 -18.68 -11.04 3.14
CA VAL A 45 -18.11 -12.12 3.93
C VAL A 45 -16.61 -12.14 3.66
N ILE A 46 -15.81 -12.01 4.72
CA ILE A 46 -14.34 -11.98 4.66
C ILE A 46 -13.82 -13.26 5.28
N ALA A 47 -13.06 -14.05 4.53
CA ALA A 47 -12.32 -15.17 5.07
C ALA A 47 -10.96 -14.67 5.59
N LEU A 48 -10.63 -14.98 6.83
CA LEU A 48 -9.34 -14.60 7.43
C LEU A 48 -8.33 -15.71 7.14
N PHE A 49 -7.46 -15.46 6.17
CA PHE A 49 -6.49 -16.46 5.72
C PHE A 49 -5.28 -16.53 6.65
N GLY A 50 -5.02 -17.74 7.14
CA GLY A 50 -3.77 -18.13 7.78
C GLY A 50 -3.08 -19.22 6.97
N LEU A 51 -1.78 -19.07 6.72
CA LEU A 51 -0.94 -20.12 6.15
C LEU A 51 -0.15 -20.79 7.26
N ASP A 52 -0.19 -22.10 7.28
CA ASP A 52 0.54 -22.94 8.20
C ASP A 52 1.42 -23.88 7.36
N ARG A 53 2.72 -23.90 7.65
CA ARG A 53 3.69 -24.69 6.87
C ARG A 53 3.58 -26.18 7.18
N ASP A 54 3.11 -26.52 8.37
CA ASP A 54 2.96 -27.88 8.85
C ASP A 54 1.58 -28.44 8.44
N GLY A 55 0.73 -27.59 7.84
CA GLY A 55 -0.57 -27.95 7.30
C GLY A 55 -1.67 -28.02 8.36
N ASP A 56 -1.41 -27.47 9.54
CA ASP A 56 -2.34 -27.47 10.65
C ASP A 56 -3.53 -26.53 10.42
N GLN A 57 -4.65 -26.86 11.07
CA GLN A 57 -5.84 -26.02 10.99
C GLN A 57 -5.66 -24.77 11.81
N THR A 58 -5.83 -23.61 11.17
CA THR A 58 -5.70 -22.31 11.81
C THR A 58 -7.06 -21.75 12.24
N LYS A 59 -7.06 -21.06 13.39
CA LYS A 59 -8.21 -20.29 13.90
C LYS A 59 -7.83 -18.82 13.99
N ALA A 60 -8.71 -17.95 13.50
CA ALA A 60 -8.46 -16.52 13.52
C ALA A 60 -9.04 -15.84 14.77
N THR A 61 -8.31 -14.85 15.27
CA THR A 61 -8.74 -13.94 16.35
C THR A 61 -8.64 -12.51 15.85
N ILE A 62 -9.73 -11.75 15.93
CA ILE A 62 -9.73 -10.32 15.64
C ILE A 62 -9.01 -9.59 16.77
N THR A 63 -8.01 -8.79 16.45
CA THR A 63 -7.18 -8.06 17.42
C THR A 63 -7.45 -6.56 17.44
N SER A 64 -8.05 -6.00 16.38
CA SER A 64 -8.53 -4.61 16.35
C SER A 64 -9.85 -4.47 15.59
N LEU A 65 -10.56 -3.37 15.81
CA LEU A 65 -11.83 -3.07 15.12
C LEU A 65 -11.62 -1.95 14.10
N PRO A 66 -12.39 -1.95 12.99
CA PRO A 66 -12.30 -0.88 12.02
C PRO A 66 -12.90 0.41 12.57
N LYS A 67 -12.28 1.54 12.20
CA LYS A 67 -12.75 2.89 12.59
C LYS A 67 -14.15 3.20 12.03
N PHE A 68 -14.44 2.71 10.82
CA PHE A 68 -15.75 2.81 10.18
C PHE A 68 -16.27 1.41 9.89
N GLY A 69 -17.59 1.26 9.86
CA GLY A 69 -18.22 -0.05 9.73
C GLY A 69 -18.29 -0.85 11.03
N THR A 70 -18.86 -2.04 10.92
CA THR A 70 -19.04 -2.98 12.02
C THR A 70 -18.73 -4.39 11.52
N LEU A 71 -17.98 -5.14 12.32
CA LEU A 71 -17.72 -6.55 12.10
C LEU A 71 -18.78 -7.40 12.82
N TYR A 72 -19.14 -8.52 12.22
CA TYR A 72 -20.08 -9.49 12.76
C TYR A 72 -19.49 -10.89 12.61
N GLN A 73 -19.77 -11.74 13.59
CA GLN A 73 -19.65 -13.18 13.39
C GLN A 73 -20.57 -13.60 12.24
N VAL A 74 -20.21 -14.64 11.51
CA VAL A 74 -21.13 -15.24 10.54
C VAL A 74 -22.30 -15.88 11.30
N SER A 75 -23.53 -15.73 10.80
CA SER A 75 -24.69 -16.36 11.42
C SER A 75 -24.62 -17.88 11.31
N HIS A 76 -25.20 -18.59 12.29
CA HIS A 76 -25.24 -20.06 12.24
C HIS A 76 -25.95 -20.59 10.99
N LEU A 77 -27.01 -19.91 10.54
CA LEU A 77 -27.78 -20.27 9.36
C LEU A 77 -26.92 -20.15 8.08
N TYR A 78 -26.16 -19.06 7.95
CA TYR A 78 -25.31 -18.83 6.80
C TYR A 78 -24.09 -19.75 6.80
N ASP A 79 -23.40 -19.94 7.94
CA ASP A 79 -22.24 -20.84 8.04
C ASP A 79 -22.59 -22.30 7.70
N LYS A 80 -23.80 -22.73 8.06
CA LYS A 80 -24.26 -24.11 7.86
C LYS A 80 -24.92 -24.34 6.49
N HIS A 81 -25.74 -23.40 6.02
CA HIS A 81 -26.61 -23.58 4.86
C HIS A 81 -26.40 -22.56 3.73
N GLY A 82 -25.64 -21.50 3.97
CA GLY A 82 -25.42 -20.42 2.99
C GLY A 82 -26.62 -19.47 2.80
N TYR A 83 -27.64 -19.55 3.67
CA TYR A 83 -28.82 -18.70 3.61
C TYR A 83 -28.68 -17.45 4.48
N ASP A 84 -29.27 -16.34 4.01
CA ASP A 84 -29.35 -15.10 4.77
C ASP A 84 -30.15 -15.27 6.07
N PRO A 85 -29.84 -14.47 7.12
CA PRO A 85 -28.88 -13.36 7.11
C PRO A 85 -27.42 -13.83 7.25
N LYS A 86 -26.47 -13.21 6.53
CA LYS A 86 -25.04 -13.54 6.68
C LYS A 86 -24.50 -13.08 8.04
N ALA A 87 -24.85 -11.87 8.44
CA ALA A 87 -24.41 -11.29 9.71
C ALA A 87 -25.12 -11.92 10.91
N GLY A 88 -24.33 -12.39 11.87
CA GLY A 88 -24.77 -12.86 13.18
C GLY A 88 -24.54 -11.80 14.26
N LYS A 89 -23.88 -12.19 15.35
CA LYS A 89 -23.58 -11.30 16.48
C LYS A 89 -22.51 -10.27 16.11
N ALA A 90 -22.74 -8.99 16.41
CA ALA A 90 -21.75 -7.94 16.24
C ALA A 90 -20.52 -8.17 17.12
N ILE A 91 -19.34 -7.85 16.59
CA ILE A 91 -18.06 -7.88 17.30
C ILE A 91 -17.76 -6.45 17.75
N THR A 92 -17.96 -6.18 19.03
CA THR A 92 -17.81 -4.83 19.62
C THR A 92 -16.61 -4.72 20.56
N THR A 93 -15.93 -5.82 20.86
CA THR A 93 -14.78 -5.88 21.75
C THR A 93 -13.73 -6.82 21.17
N VAL A 94 -12.45 -6.51 21.40
CA VAL A 94 -11.29 -7.31 21.00
C VAL A 94 -10.41 -7.60 22.22
N PRO A 95 -9.67 -8.74 22.26
CA PRO A 95 -9.62 -9.78 21.22
C PRO A 95 -10.92 -10.58 21.10
N MET A 96 -11.23 -11.07 19.90
CA MET A 96 -12.43 -11.89 19.63
C MET A 96 -12.11 -13.06 18.70
N ASP A 97 -12.31 -14.28 19.19
CA ASP A 97 -12.20 -15.50 18.39
C ASP A 97 -13.29 -15.54 17.32
N VAL A 98 -12.92 -15.89 16.08
CA VAL A 98 -13.87 -16.07 14.99
C VAL A 98 -14.50 -17.45 15.09
N ILE A 99 -15.84 -17.48 15.10
CA ILE A 99 -16.63 -18.70 15.25
C ILE A 99 -17.10 -19.16 13.87
N GLY A 100 -17.21 -20.49 13.69
CA GLY A 100 -17.72 -21.09 12.47
C GLY A 100 -16.61 -21.70 11.62
N LYS A 101 -16.95 -22.06 10.36
CA LYS A 101 -16.01 -22.72 9.46
C LYS A 101 -15.14 -21.70 8.71
N LYS A 102 -13.88 -22.07 8.47
CA LYS A 102 -12.93 -21.32 7.61
C LYS A 102 -12.68 -19.87 8.05
N SER A 103 -12.81 -19.56 9.35
CA SER A 103 -12.48 -18.26 9.93
C SER A 103 -13.11 -17.08 9.16
N LYS A 104 -14.42 -17.17 8.88
CA LYS A 104 -15.18 -16.14 8.16
C LYS A 104 -15.84 -15.15 9.10
N ILE A 105 -15.85 -13.88 8.71
CA ILE A 105 -16.61 -12.79 9.37
C ILE A 105 -17.45 -12.03 8.33
N VAL A 106 -18.39 -11.22 8.79
CA VAL A 106 -19.13 -10.29 7.94
C VAL A 106 -18.77 -8.85 8.29
N TYR A 107 -18.47 -8.05 7.28
CA TYR A 107 -18.29 -6.61 7.42
C TYR A 107 -19.48 -5.87 6.82
N LYS A 108 -20.04 -4.92 7.59
CA LYS A 108 -21.04 -3.96 7.12
C LYS A 108 -20.47 -2.55 7.24
N PRO A 109 -20.41 -1.77 6.15
CA PRO A 109 -20.11 -0.35 6.23
C PRO A 109 -21.12 0.39 7.11
N SER A 110 -20.64 1.28 7.98
CA SER A 110 -21.45 2.14 8.85
C SER A 110 -20.67 3.43 9.08
N GLY A 111 -21.16 4.54 8.53
CA GLY A 111 -20.28 5.67 8.24
C GLY A 111 -19.26 5.31 7.15
N ARG A 112 -18.78 6.31 6.42
CA ARG A 112 -17.77 6.11 5.37
C ARG A 112 -16.70 7.14 5.56
N ALA A 113 -15.44 6.76 5.34
CA ALA A 113 -14.44 7.76 5.05
C ALA A 113 -14.91 8.52 3.82
N LYS A 114 -14.90 9.86 3.90
CA LYS A 114 -15.25 10.70 2.75
C LYS A 114 -14.34 10.36 1.57
N ASN A 115 -13.05 10.15 1.86
CA ASN A 115 -12.03 9.70 0.93
C ASN A 115 -11.16 8.63 1.58
N GLY A 116 -10.78 7.59 0.81
CA GLY A 116 -9.94 6.50 1.30
C GLY A 116 -10.69 5.23 1.68
N GLU A 117 -10.02 4.41 2.47
CA GLU A 117 -10.51 3.10 2.92
C GLU A 117 -11.78 3.24 3.79
N TRP A 118 -12.65 2.25 3.67
CA TRP A 118 -13.88 2.17 4.45
C TRP A 118 -13.69 1.43 5.76
N GLY A 119 -12.57 0.76 5.97
CA GLY A 119 -12.27 0.13 7.24
C GLY A 119 -10.90 -0.53 7.21
N ARG A 120 -10.33 -0.71 8.39
CA ARG A 120 -9.05 -1.39 8.58
C ARG A 120 -9.06 -2.08 9.92
N PHE A 121 -8.78 -3.37 9.93
CA PHE A 121 -8.70 -4.13 11.17
C PHE A 121 -7.60 -5.18 11.09
N GLN A 122 -7.19 -5.68 12.24
CA GLN A 122 -6.15 -6.68 12.37
C GLN A 122 -6.70 -7.97 12.95
N PHE A 123 -6.03 -9.05 12.60
CA PHE A 123 -6.31 -10.38 13.12
C PHE A 123 -5.00 -11.16 13.19
N ASN A 124 -4.90 -12.10 14.12
CA ASN A 124 -3.89 -13.15 14.06
C ASN A 124 -4.55 -14.50 13.82
N VAL A 125 -3.73 -15.48 13.48
CA VAL A 125 -4.13 -16.87 13.38
C VAL A 125 -3.32 -17.70 14.37
N ARG A 126 -3.97 -18.69 14.97
CA ARG A 126 -3.35 -19.65 15.88
C ARG A 126 -3.55 -21.05 15.34
N ASP A 127 -2.49 -21.84 15.36
CA ASP A 127 -2.52 -23.28 15.10
C ASP A 127 -2.57 -24.03 16.45
N LYS A 128 -2.06 -25.27 16.52
CA LYS A 128 -2.04 -26.03 17.77
C LYS A 128 -1.01 -25.54 18.79
N GLU A 129 0.03 -24.84 18.35
CA GLU A 129 1.24 -24.61 19.14
C GLU A 129 1.61 -23.12 19.28
N ALA A 130 1.36 -22.32 18.24
CA ALA A 130 1.82 -20.96 18.12
C ALA A 130 0.75 -20.00 17.55
N THR A 131 1.01 -18.70 17.70
CA THR A 131 0.17 -17.62 17.18
C THR A 131 1.00 -16.74 16.27
N SER A 132 0.43 -16.39 15.12
CA SER A 132 1.05 -15.53 14.14
C SER A 132 1.21 -14.09 14.64
N LEU A 133 2.04 -13.33 13.95
CA LEU A 133 1.91 -11.88 13.95
C LEU A 133 0.56 -11.47 13.32
N ASP A 134 0.17 -10.22 13.57
CA ASP A 134 -1.09 -9.68 13.05
C ASP A 134 -1.03 -9.48 11.53
N GLY A 135 -2.00 -10.08 10.83
CA GLY A 135 -2.39 -9.70 9.49
C GLY A 135 -3.34 -8.50 9.51
N THR A 136 -3.39 -7.77 8.41
CA THR A 136 -4.23 -6.55 8.28
C THR A 136 -5.20 -6.73 7.14
N VAL A 137 -6.48 -6.50 7.40
CA VAL A 137 -7.51 -6.41 6.37
C VAL A 137 -7.86 -4.95 6.15
N VAL A 138 -7.71 -4.49 4.92
CA VAL A 138 -8.11 -3.15 4.48
C VAL A 138 -9.34 -3.28 3.59
N ILE A 139 -10.42 -2.62 4.00
CA ILE A 139 -11.66 -2.55 3.25
C ILE A 139 -11.66 -1.27 2.40
N VAL A 140 -11.83 -1.41 1.09
CA VAL A 140 -11.82 -0.29 0.15
C VAL A 140 -13.16 -0.15 -0.60
N PRO A 141 -13.52 1.07 -1.02
CA PRO A 141 -14.58 1.28 -2.02
C PRO A 141 -14.25 0.61 -3.38
N PRO A 142 -15.21 0.53 -4.32
CA PRO A 142 -14.95 0.10 -5.69
C PRO A 142 -13.89 0.92 -6.43
N SER A 143 -13.63 2.16 -5.98
CA SER A 143 -12.54 2.99 -6.48
C SER A 143 -11.15 2.51 -6.04
N LYS A 144 -11.05 1.58 -5.08
CA LYS A 144 -9.80 0.98 -4.58
C LYS A 144 -8.82 1.98 -3.98
N VAL A 145 -9.33 3.11 -3.50
CA VAL A 145 -8.53 4.13 -2.82
C VAL A 145 -8.37 3.74 -1.36
N VAL A 146 -7.12 3.69 -0.88
CA VAL A 146 -6.79 3.40 0.54
C VAL A 146 -6.70 4.69 1.34
N VAL A 147 -6.06 5.71 0.78
CA VAL A 147 -5.90 7.02 1.41
C VAL A 147 -5.89 8.08 0.33
N ALA A 148 -6.42 9.26 0.66
CA ALA A 148 -6.70 10.31 -0.30
C ALA A 148 -6.73 11.70 0.34
N SER A 149 -6.38 12.69 -0.48
CA SER A 149 -6.58 14.11 -0.25
C SER A 149 -7.39 14.66 -1.42
N ASP A 150 -8.60 15.16 -1.15
CA ASP A 150 -9.47 15.79 -2.16
C ASP A 150 -9.55 17.31 -2.00
N PHE A 151 -8.93 17.85 -0.94
CA PHE A 151 -8.90 19.26 -0.57
C PHE A 151 -10.26 19.96 -0.57
N THR A 152 -11.38 19.27 -0.34
CA THR A 152 -12.68 19.95 -0.44
C THR A 152 -12.86 21.05 0.61
N PHE A 153 -12.23 20.90 1.79
CA PHE A 153 -12.51 21.75 2.95
C PHE A 153 -11.30 22.49 3.50
N ASP A 154 -10.10 21.91 3.39
CA ASP A 154 -8.88 22.48 3.96
C ASP A 154 -7.62 21.90 3.28
N ASP A 155 -6.45 22.33 3.74
CA ASP A 155 -5.12 21.85 3.32
C ASP A 155 -4.70 20.52 3.95
N GLU A 156 -5.52 19.90 4.80
CA GLU A 156 -5.29 18.64 5.50
C GLU A 156 -3.92 18.53 6.21
N SER A 157 -3.36 19.66 6.66
CA SER A 157 -2.04 19.77 7.30
C SER A 157 -0.86 19.39 6.39
N TRP A 158 -1.00 19.54 5.08
CA TRP A 158 0.12 19.47 4.15
C TRP A 158 1.15 20.55 4.46
N LYS A 159 2.43 20.28 4.15
CA LYS A 159 3.54 21.19 4.47
C LYS A 159 4.40 21.45 3.25
N LEU A 160 5.06 22.60 3.25
CA LEU A 160 6.18 22.86 2.36
C LEU A 160 7.47 22.60 3.11
N VAL A 161 8.36 21.81 2.52
CA VAL A 161 9.69 21.51 3.07
C VAL A 161 10.76 21.93 2.09
N ASN A 162 11.95 22.27 2.61
CA ASN A 162 13.08 22.80 1.86
C ASN A 162 12.80 24.12 1.10
N ASN A 163 11.81 24.90 1.54
CA ASN A 163 11.45 26.22 0.99
C ASN A 163 12.20 27.37 1.70
N GLY A 164 13.51 27.20 1.89
CA GLY A 164 14.42 28.12 2.58
C GLY A 164 14.00 28.64 3.98
N LYS A 165 14.55 29.80 4.39
CA LYS A 165 14.60 30.25 5.80
C LYS A 165 13.30 30.80 6.40
N SER A 166 12.27 31.02 5.60
CA SER A 166 10.99 31.55 6.08
C SER A 166 9.89 30.62 5.61
N GLY A 167 9.68 29.54 6.37
CA GLY A 167 8.79 28.43 6.00
C GLY A 167 7.41 28.92 5.58
N THR A 168 7.17 28.91 4.27
CA THR A 168 5.86 29.26 3.72
C THR A 168 4.86 28.16 4.07
N GLN A 169 3.65 28.57 4.42
CA GLN A 169 2.55 27.63 4.61
C GLN A 169 1.95 27.23 3.26
N VAL A 170 1.49 25.99 3.18
CA VAL A 170 0.59 25.54 2.12
C VAL A 170 -0.69 26.37 2.21
N ILE A 171 -1.21 26.82 1.07
CA ILE A 171 -2.46 27.58 1.01
C ILE A 171 -3.51 26.73 0.32
N HIS A 172 -4.69 26.61 0.95
CA HIS A 172 -5.86 25.97 0.37
C HIS A 172 -6.65 26.96 -0.49
N ASP A 173 -7.07 26.51 -1.67
CA ASP A 173 -7.92 27.25 -2.58
C ASP A 173 -9.16 26.40 -2.94
N PRO A 174 -10.38 26.84 -2.59
CA PRO A 174 -11.61 26.11 -2.86
C PRO A 174 -12.16 26.31 -4.29
N THR A 175 -11.40 26.93 -5.19
CA THR A 175 -11.82 27.14 -6.58
C THR A 175 -11.49 25.94 -7.47
N SER A 176 -12.04 25.95 -8.69
CA SER A 176 -11.74 24.97 -9.73
C SER A 176 -11.05 25.63 -10.91
N ARG A 177 -10.05 24.96 -11.49
CA ARG A 177 -9.34 25.41 -12.68
C ARG A 177 -8.91 24.21 -13.54
N GLY A 178 -9.45 24.13 -14.76
CA GLY A 178 -9.18 23.00 -15.65
C GLY A 178 -9.59 21.67 -14.99
N LEU A 179 -8.65 20.74 -14.85
CA LEU A 179 -8.86 19.45 -14.16
C LEU A 179 -8.77 19.56 -12.63
N MET A 180 -8.29 20.68 -12.08
CA MET A 180 -8.20 20.87 -10.63
C MET A 180 -9.54 21.35 -10.07
N ASN A 181 -9.93 20.76 -8.94
CA ASN A 181 -11.13 21.13 -8.22
C ASN A 181 -10.85 21.09 -6.73
N HIS A 182 -10.76 22.27 -6.11
CA HIS A 182 -10.20 22.47 -4.77
C HIS A 182 -8.77 21.91 -4.66
N TYR A 183 -7.81 22.76 -4.34
CA TYR A 183 -6.41 22.38 -4.39
C TYR A 183 -5.62 23.10 -3.31
N ILE A 184 -4.42 22.63 -3.10
CA ILE A 184 -3.42 23.35 -2.34
C ILE A 184 -2.37 23.90 -3.28
N TYR A 185 -1.74 25.00 -2.88
CA TYR A 185 -0.58 25.51 -3.59
C TYR A 185 0.50 26.00 -2.64
N GLY A 186 1.73 25.95 -3.12
CA GLY A 186 2.90 26.49 -2.45
C GLY A 186 3.51 27.60 -3.30
N ARG A 187 4.19 28.53 -2.63
CA ARG A 187 4.98 29.57 -3.29
C ARG A 187 6.42 29.55 -2.81
N GLU A 188 7.31 29.87 -3.72
CA GLU A 188 8.71 30.12 -3.40
C GLU A 188 8.84 31.48 -2.68
N GLN A 189 9.66 31.54 -1.62
CA GLN A 189 9.86 32.76 -0.84
C GLN A 189 11.31 33.16 -0.61
N SER A 190 12.27 32.31 -0.96
CA SER A 190 13.69 32.62 -0.84
C SER A 190 14.45 31.98 -1.99
N VAL A 191 15.12 32.83 -2.77
CA VAL A 191 16.04 32.38 -3.81
C VAL A 191 17.42 32.26 -3.18
N ASN A 192 17.95 31.04 -3.05
CA ASN A 192 19.31 30.82 -2.59
C ASN A 192 20.25 30.83 -3.80
N ILE A 193 20.54 32.05 -4.26
CA ILE A 193 21.36 32.29 -5.44
C ILE A 193 22.78 31.83 -5.15
N GLN A 194 23.17 30.72 -5.78
CA GLN A 194 24.54 30.24 -5.79
C GLN A 194 25.41 31.18 -6.63
N PRO A 195 26.75 31.14 -6.47
CA PRO A 195 27.67 32.01 -7.22
C PRO A 195 27.57 31.86 -8.76
N ASP A 196 27.00 30.77 -9.26
CA ASP A 196 26.73 30.52 -10.68
C ASP A 196 25.37 31.07 -11.17
N GLY A 197 24.61 31.73 -10.29
CA GLY A 197 23.30 32.29 -10.58
C GLY A 197 22.15 31.28 -10.52
N SER A 198 22.40 30.03 -10.14
CA SER A 198 21.36 29.01 -9.93
C SER A 198 20.71 29.15 -8.55
N ASP A 199 19.43 28.82 -8.44
CA ASP A 199 18.81 28.62 -7.12
C ASP A 199 19.17 27.23 -6.58
N GLY A 200 19.92 27.19 -5.49
CA GLY A 200 20.30 25.95 -4.81
C GLY A 200 19.19 25.33 -3.97
N ASP A 201 18.17 26.12 -3.62
CA ASP A 201 17.03 25.66 -2.82
C ASP A 201 15.91 25.23 -3.77
N PHE A 202 15.22 24.13 -3.44
CA PHE A 202 14.00 23.68 -4.10
C PHE A 202 13.12 23.01 -3.06
N TRP A 203 11.81 23.12 -3.24
CA TRP A 203 10.87 22.73 -2.22
C TRP A 203 9.96 21.58 -2.65
N TYR A 204 9.44 20.89 -1.64
CA TYR A 204 8.49 19.79 -1.81
C TYR A 204 7.22 20.05 -1.01
N PHE A 205 6.12 19.52 -1.52
CA PHE A 205 4.94 19.25 -0.73
C PHE A 205 5.14 17.98 0.08
N GLU A 206 5.17 18.07 1.40
CA GLU A 206 5.18 16.93 2.29
C GLU A 206 3.75 16.53 2.67
N LEU A 207 3.41 15.26 2.43
CA LEU A 207 2.10 14.69 2.68
C LEU A 207 1.83 14.54 4.18
N PRO A 208 0.57 14.70 4.63
CA PRO A 208 0.19 14.60 6.03
C PRO A 208 0.27 13.16 6.56
N SER A 209 0.23 13.02 7.89
CA SER A 209 0.48 11.75 8.58
C SER A 209 -0.50 10.63 8.24
N LYS A 210 -1.68 10.92 7.69
CA LYS A 210 -2.62 9.90 7.20
C LYS A 210 -2.03 9.03 6.07
N PHE A 211 -1.01 9.50 5.36
CA PHE A 211 -0.29 8.72 4.34
C PHE A 211 0.91 7.94 4.88
N HIS A 212 1.25 8.12 6.16
CA HIS A 212 2.41 7.47 6.79
C HIS A 212 2.00 6.10 7.35
N GLY A 213 2.97 5.40 7.96
CA GLY A 213 2.80 4.08 8.54
C GLY A 213 2.73 2.97 7.50
N TRP A 214 2.00 1.91 7.84
CA TRP A 214 1.91 0.72 7.00
C TRP A 214 0.94 0.92 5.83
N GLN A 215 1.52 1.06 4.64
CA GLN A 215 0.85 1.12 3.33
C GLN A 215 1.26 -0.06 2.43
N GLY A 216 1.84 -1.12 3.00
CA GLY A 216 2.32 -2.31 2.27
C GLY A 216 1.27 -2.95 1.36
N ILE A 217 -0.01 -2.80 1.71
CA ILE A 217 -1.14 -3.27 0.91
C ILE A 217 -1.23 -2.62 -0.48
N ALA A 218 -0.66 -1.41 -0.64
CA ALA A 218 -0.63 -0.67 -1.90
C ALA A 218 0.43 -1.15 -2.89
N TYR A 219 1.26 -2.14 -2.52
CA TYR A 219 2.22 -2.75 -3.45
C TYR A 219 1.50 -3.32 -4.69
N GLY A 220 2.01 -2.99 -5.88
CA GLY A 220 1.36 -3.31 -7.16
C GLY A 220 0.26 -2.31 -7.58
N GLY A 221 -0.13 -1.41 -6.70
CA GLY A 221 -1.04 -0.30 -6.93
C GLY A 221 -0.34 0.95 -7.49
N ARG A 222 -0.92 2.13 -7.24
CA ARG A 222 -0.42 3.42 -7.78
C ARG A 222 -0.59 4.56 -6.78
N LEU A 223 0.38 5.47 -6.79
CA LEU A 223 0.26 6.81 -6.21
C LEU A 223 -0.12 7.77 -7.34
N GLU A 224 -1.26 8.45 -7.21
CA GLU A 224 -1.83 9.29 -8.25
C GLU A 224 -2.06 10.70 -7.74
N PHE A 225 -1.72 11.71 -8.54
CA PHE A 225 -1.95 13.10 -8.20
C PHE A 225 -1.94 14.01 -9.43
N ASP A 226 -2.57 15.18 -9.31
CA ASP A 226 -2.56 16.21 -10.34
C ASP A 226 -1.64 17.37 -9.95
N LEU A 227 -0.80 17.83 -10.89
CA LEU A 227 0.02 19.05 -10.75
C LEU A 227 -0.40 20.12 -11.73
N SER A 228 -0.23 21.38 -11.35
CA SER A 228 -0.40 22.55 -12.22
C SER A 228 0.48 23.69 -11.72
N SER A 229 0.64 24.73 -12.52
CA SER A 229 1.38 25.93 -12.18
C SER A 229 0.59 27.20 -12.53
N PHE A 230 0.70 28.26 -11.73
CA PHE A 230 0.18 29.59 -12.11
C PHE A 230 1.19 30.41 -12.93
N SER A 231 2.46 30.18 -12.67
CA SER A 231 3.63 30.90 -13.16
C SER A 231 4.77 29.90 -13.30
N GLY A 232 5.87 30.27 -13.93
CA GLY A 232 6.94 29.35 -14.26
C GLY A 232 7.37 29.48 -15.71
N ASN A 233 8.67 29.64 -15.94
CA ASN A 233 9.28 29.45 -17.24
C ASN A 233 9.77 28.01 -17.36
N TYR A 234 8.98 27.20 -18.07
CA TYR A 234 9.26 25.80 -18.33
C TYR A 234 10.10 25.56 -19.61
N SER A 235 10.79 26.58 -20.12
CA SER A 235 11.77 26.38 -21.20
C SER A 235 12.93 25.51 -20.72
N THR A 236 13.50 24.71 -21.62
CA THR A 236 14.53 23.71 -21.28
C THR A 236 15.73 24.29 -20.52
N GLU A 237 16.09 25.55 -20.76
CA GLU A 237 17.20 26.23 -20.09
C GLU A 237 16.87 26.71 -18.67
N LYS A 238 15.58 26.78 -18.33
CA LYS A 238 15.05 27.28 -17.05
C LYS A 238 14.46 26.18 -16.18
N LEU A 239 14.18 25.02 -16.76
CA LEU A 239 13.87 23.82 -16.00
C LEU A 239 15.03 23.45 -15.08
N ARG A 240 14.69 22.95 -13.90
CA ARG A 240 15.66 22.31 -13.02
C ARG A 240 16.05 20.99 -13.65
N VAL A 241 17.13 21.03 -14.41
CA VAL A 241 17.67 19.85 -15.11
C VAL A 241 18.73 19.22 -14.22
N GLY A 242 18.51 17.97 -13.87
CA GLY A 242 19.51 17.15 -13.21
C GLY A 242 19.05 15.71 -13.17
N ASP A 243 19.96 14.78 -13.44
CA ASP A 243 19.72 13.33 -13.34
C ASP A 243 19.29 12.85 -11.94
N LYS A 244 19.26 13.77 -10.97
CA LYS A 244 19.01 13.56 -9.54
C LYS A 244 17.69 14.16 -9.05
N LEU A 245 16.88 14.77 -9.93
CA LEU A 245 15.60 15.36 -9.52
C LEU A 245 14.51 14.28 -9.43
N ASN A 246 14.02 14.06 -8.22
CA ASN A 246 12.92 13.14 -7.94
C ASN A 246 11.60 13.89 -7.92
N LEU A 247 10.62 13.42 -8.70
CA LEU A 247 9.24 13.91 -8.62
C LEU A 247 8.59 13.50 -7.30
N VAL A 248 8.84 12.27 -6.86
CA VAL A 248 8.33 11.76 -5.58
C VAL A 248 9.48 11.22 -4.76
N GLU A 249 9.55 11.58 -3.48
CA GLU A 249 10.44 10.95 -2.51
C GLU A 249 9.63 10.28 -1.41
N ILE A 250 10.02 9.06 -1.03
CA ILE A 250 9.46 8.35 0.11
C ILE A 250 10.59 7.99 1.08
N GLU A 251 10.39 8.32 2.34
CA GLU A 251 11.33 8.01 3.42
C GLU A 251 10.73 7.01 4.40
N CYS A 252 11.54 6.08 4.88
CA CYS A 252 11.21 5.19 5.98
C CYS A 252 12.30 5.30 7.05
N LYS A 253 12.06 6.08 8.11
CA LYS A 253 13.04 6.31 9.20
C LYS A 253 13.42 5.04 9.97
N GLN A 254 12.50 4.09 10.09
CA GLN A 254 12.71 2.85 10.86
C GLN A 254 13.27 1.69 10.03
N CYS A 255 13.30 1.82 8.69
CA CYS A 255 13.82 0.80 7.79
C CYS A 255 15.33 0.61 7.93
N SER A 256 15.85 -0.53 7.45
CA SER A 256 17.25 -0.90 7.56
C SER A 256 17.79 -0.77 9.00
N LEU A 257 17.17 -1.47 9.95
CA LEU A 257 17.57 -1.44 11.38
C LEU A 257 17.60 -0.02 11.97
N SER A 258 16.62 0.82 11.64
CA SER A 258 16.55 2.23 12.05
C SER A 258 17.68 3.13 11.53
N HIS A 259 18.43 2.71 10.50
CA HIS A 259 19.32 3.60 9.78
C HIS A 259 18.57 4.56 8.84
N GLY A 260 17.28 4.31 8.60
CA GLY A 260 16.44 5.07 7.68
C GLY A 260 16.69 4.71 6.23
N GLU A 261 15.73 4.89 5.34
CA GLU A 261 15.92 4.71 3.90
C GLU A 261 15.16 5.78 3.14
N ARG A 262 15.68 6.13 1.96
CA ARG A 262 15.06 7.09 1.06
C ARG A 262 14.98 6.50 -0.34
N PHE A 263 13.81 6.66 -0.94
CA PHE A 263 13.47 6.19 -2.28
C PHE A 263 12.95 7.36 -3.08
N GLY A 264 13.28 7.39 -4.36
CA GLY A 264 13.01 8.51 -5.25
C GLY A 264 12.47 7.98 -6.56
N PHE A 265 11.40 8.60 -7.04
CA PHE A 265 10.91 8.39 -8.39
C PHE A 265 11.41 9.55 -9.27
N PRO A 266 12.39 9.32 -10.15
CA PRO A 266 12.99 10.39 -10.94
C PRO A 266 11.96 11.10 -11.82
N LEU A 267 12.02 12.42 -11.93
CA LEU A 267 11.17 13.18 -12.85
C LEU A 267 11.36 12.70 -14.31
N LYS A 268 12.59 12.36 -14.68
CA LYS A 268 12.94 11.79 -16.00
C LYS A 268 12.29 10.43 -16.29
N ALA A 269 11.81 9.71 -15.28
CA ALA A 269 11.05 8.47 -15.46
C ALA A 269 9.56 8.74 -15.75
N THR A 270 9.15 10.01 -15.79
CA THR A 270 7.82 10.46 -16.17
C THR A 270 7.84 11.19 -17.52
N LYS A 271 6.68 11.70 -17.95
CA LYS A 271 6.56 12.60 -19.11
C LYS A 271 7.17 14.00 -18.88
N GLY A 272 7.71 14.27 -17.68
CA GLY A 272 8.09 15.61 -17.25
C GLY A 272 6.88 16.45 -16.83
N PHE A 273 7.14 17.71 -16.50
CA PHE A 273 6.12 18.70 -16.17
C PHE A 273 6.46 20.02 -16.85
N ASP A 274 5.49 20.57 -17.58
CA ASP A 274 5.62 21.76 -18.43
C ASP A 274 4.83 22.96 -17.88
N GLY A 275 4.35 22.86 -16.63
CA GLY A 275 3.50 23.86 -15.98
C GLY A 275 2.01 23.72 -16.26
N ASN A 276 1.62 22.99 -17.32
CA ASN A 276 0.21 22.73 -17.62
C ASN A 276 -0.35 21.66 -16.68
N THR A 277 -1.66 21.73 -16.42
CA THR A 277 -2.33 20.76 -15.56
C THR A 277 -2.13 19.33 -16.07
N SER A 278 -1.48 18.50 -15.26
CA SER A 278 -1.02 17.16 -15.62
C SER A 278 -1.28 16.17 -14.50
N SER A 279 -1.88 15.03 -14.86
CA SER A 279 -2.02 13.89 -13.96
C SER A 279 -0.77 13.00 -14.00
N PHE A 280 -0.32 12.60 -12.81
CA PHE A 280 0.75 11.64 -12.59
C PHE A 280 0.18 10.39 -11.95
N SER A 281 0.69 9.24 -12.37
CA SER A 281 0.25 7.94 -11.86
C SER A 281 1.46 7.03 -11.74
N ILE A 282 2.04 7.01 -10.54
CA ILE A 282 3.32 6.38 -10.21
C ILE A 282 3.06 4.95 -9.73
N PRO A 283 3.52 3.91 -10.44
CA PRO A 283 3.33 2.53 -9.99
C PRO A 283 4.10 2.27 -8.68
N LEU A 284 3.51 1.50 -7.77
CA LEU A 284 4.13 1.13 -6.48
C LEU A 284 4.75 -0.26 -6.58
N THR A 285 5.75 -0.40 -7.46
CA THR A 285 6.58 -1.60 -7.62
C THR A 285 8.04 -1.23 -7.84
N GLU A 286 8.96 -2.04 -7.34
CA GLU A 286 10.40 -1.76 -7.34
C GLU A 286 10.99 -1.57 -8.74
N ASN A 287 10.45 -2.28 -9.75
CA ASN A 287 10.94 -2.26 -11.13
C ASN A 287 10.27 -1.20 -12.03
N SER A 288 9.52 -0.26 -11.46
CA SER A 288 8.76 0.74 -12.22
C SER A 288 9.44 2.10 -12.39
N GLY A 289 10.70 2.22 -11.98
CA GLY A 289 11.49 3.46 -12.06
C GLY A 289 11.91 4.03 -10.71
N TRP A 290 11.49 3.42 -9.60
CA TRP A 290 11.96 3.78 -8.26
C TRP A 290 13.45 3.48 -8.12
N LEU A 291 14.15 4.40 -7.45
CA LEU A 291 15.55 4.25 -7.08
C LEU A 291 15.71 4.45 -5.57
N LYS A 292 16.63 3.71 -4.96
CA LYS A 292 17.02 3.82 -3.56
C LYS A 292 18.30 4.64 -3.44
N ASP A 293 18.30 5.56 -2.50
CA ASP A 293 19.46 6.36 -2.13
C ASP A 293 20.52 5.48 -1.46
N PRO A 294 21.76 5.40 -2.01
CA PRO A 294 22.85 4.63 -1.42
C PRO A 294 23.42 5.28 -0.14
N LYS A 295 22.90 6.45 0.26
CA LYS A 295 23.42 7.31 1.33
C LYS A 295 24.89 7.68 1.14
N ASN A 296 25.31 7.72 -0.11
CA ASN A 296 26.66 8.05 -0.50
C ASN A 296 26.59 8.87 -1.78
N THR A 297 26.95 10.14 -1.67
CA THR A 297 26.89 11.11 -2.78
C THR A 297 27.80 10.78 -3.96
N LEU A 298 28.77 9.87 -3.76
CA LEU A 298 29.68 9.37 -4.79
C LEU A 298 29.13 8.14 -5.53
N LYS A 299 27.99 7.60 -5.12
CA LYS A 299 27.34 6.46 -5.76
C LYS A 299 26.03 6.87 -6.41
N ASP A 300 25.74 6.24 -7.54
CA ASP A 300 24.43 6.38 -8.19
C ASP A 300 23.34 5.69 -7.37
N TRP A 301 22.12 6.20 -7.51
CA TRP A 301 20.96 5.57 -6.93
C TRP A 301 20.67 4.25 -7.65
N VAL A 302 20.26 3.24 -6.88
CA VAL A 302 20.13 1.86 -7.38
C VAL A 302 18.67 1.42 -7.39
N ILE A 303 18.32 0.50 -8.29
CA ILE A 303 16.98 -0.11 -8.27
C ILE A 303 16.84 -0.89 -6.95
N PRO A 304 15.79 -0.63 -6.15
CA PRO A 304 15.59 -1.35 -4.91
C PRO A 304 15.20 -2.80 -5.17
N THR A 305 15.56 -3.68 -4.24
CA THR A 305 14.99 -5.03 -4.22
C THR A 305 13.53 -4.97 -3.80
N LYS A 306 12.77 -6.03 -4.14
CA LYS A 306 11.37 -6.16 -3.73
C LYS A 306 11.20 -6.09 -2.20
N CYS A 307 12.09 -6.69 -1.43
CA CYS A 307 12.02 -6.67 0.03
C CYS A 307 12.26 -5.27 0.60
N GLU A 308 13.25 -4.53 0.09
CA GLU A 308 13.50 -3.14 0.49
C GLU A 308 12.30 -2.24 0.16
N PHE A 309 11.72 -2.40 -1.03
CA PHE A 309 10.56 -1.62 -1.44
C PHE A 309 9.32 -1.92 -0.58
N LEU A 310 9.09 -3.19 -0.26
CA LEU A 310 8.01 -3.60 0.67
C LEU A 310 8.26 -3.11 2.10
N GLN A 311 9.52 -3.11 2.57
CA GLN A 311 9.87 -2.57 3.87
C GLN A 311 9.57 -1.07 3.93
N MET A 312 9.93 -0.33 2.88
CA MET A 312 9.58 1.09 2.74
C MET A 312 8.08 1.32 2.82
N LEU A 313 7.27 0.59 2.04
CA LEU A 313 5.80 0.72 2.08
C LEU A 313 5.22 0.31 3.43
N SER A 314 5.90 -0.53 4.19
CA SER A 314 5.45 -0.99 5.51
C SER A 314 5.71 0.02 6.64
N GLY A 315 6.60 0.99 6.41
CA GLY A 315 7.07 1.93 7.44
C GLY A 315 7.23 3.36 6.93
N ILE A 316 6.36 3.81 6.03
CA ILE A 316 6.43 5.16 5.44
C ILE A 316 6.43 6.20 6.56
N SER A 317 7.40 7.09 6.52
CA SER A 317 7.58 8.16 7.51
C SER A 317 7.49 9.57 6.92
N SER A 318 7.68 9.69 5.61
CA SER A 318 7.40 10.90 4.84
C SER A 318 7.21 10.52 3.38
N ILE A 319 6.30 11.23 2.71
CA ILE A 319 6.16 11.24 1.25
C ILE A 319 6.22 12.71 0.84
N ARG A 320 7.04 13.00 -0.17
CA ARG A 320 7.26 14.33 -0.69
C ARG A 320 7.02 14.35 -2.19
N ILE A 321 6.34 15.38 -2.69
CA ILE A 321 6.13 15.62 -4.12
C ILE A 321 6.83 16.92 -4.48
N LEU A 322 7.60 16.90 -5.56
CA LEU A 322 8.36 18.06 -6.01
C LEU A 322 7.40 19.22 -6.28
N GLY A 323 7.70 20.36 -5.67
CA GLY A 323 6.95 21.60 -5.84
C GLY A 323 7.66 22.61 -6.71
N ASP A 324 8.99 22.65 -6.69
CA ASP A 324 9.79 23.56 -7.53
C ASP A 324 10.43 22.84 -8.74
N PHE A 325 10.07 23.29 -9.94
CA PHE A 325 10.51 22.71 -11.21
C PHE A 325 11.45 23.62 -12.01
N THR A 326 11.64 24.88 -11.60
CA THR A 326 12.37 25.89 -12.37
C THR A 326 13.54 26.44 -11.57
N THR A 327 14.54 27.04 -12.22
CA THR A 327 15.79 27.51 -11.57
C THR A 327 15.94 29.03 -11.53
N TRP A 328 14.97 29.78 -12.06
CA TRP A 328 15.10 31.21 -12.32
C TRP A 328 14.22 32.05 -11.39
N TYR A 329 14.66 33.29 -11.14
CA TYR A 329 14.00 34.26 -10.27
C TYR A 329 12.53 34.46 -10.65
N GLU A 330 11.65 33.83 -9.87
CA GLU A 330 10.22 34.04 -10.00
C GLU A 330 9.67 34.49 -8.67
N THR A 331 9.66 35.81 -8.47
CA THR A 331 8.76 36.42 -7.49
C THR A 331 7.34 35.96 -7.81
N GLY A 332 6.86 34.96 -7.06
CA GLY A 332 5.53 34.39 -7.24
C GLY A 332 5.47 33.17 -8.16
N PHE A 333 6.43 32.25 -8.14
CA PHE A 333 6.20 30.89 -8.63
C PHE A 333 5.17 30.17 -7.73
N TYR A 334 4.14 29.60 -8.34
CA TYR A 334 3.12 28.83 -7.61
C TYR A 334 2.92 27.46 -8.27
N CYS A 335 3.24 26.39 -7.55
CA CYS A 335 2.84 25.05 -7.93
C CYS A 335 1.61 24.63 -7.13
N LEU A 336 0.70 23.91 -7.79
CA LEU A 336 -0.54 23.42 -7.24
C LEU A 336 -0.52 21.90 -7.19
N ILE A 337 -1.03 21.33 -6.11
CA ILE A 337 -1.39 19.91 -6.02
C ILE A 337 -2.91 19.79 -5.91
N GLY A 338 -3.49 19.07 -6.88
CA GLY A 338 -4.88 18.63 -6.84
C GLY A 338 -5.00 17.24 -6.21
N VAL A 339 -6.16 16.60 -6.40
CA VAL A 339 -6.52 15.29 -5.84
C VAL A 339 -5.33 14.34 -5.79
N LEU A 340 -4.98 13.84 -4.59
CA LEU A 340 -3.95 12.83 -4.41
C LEU A 340 -4.54 11.56 -3.82
N LEU A 341 -4.23 10.40 -4.41
CA LEU A 341 -4.79 9.11 -4.05
C LEU A 341 -3.70 8.05 -4.02
N ILE A 342 -3.75 7.14 -3.05
CA ILE A 342 -3.07 5.85 -3.12
C ILE A 342 -4.11 4.78 -3.44
N ARG A 343 -3.95 4.11 -4.57
CA ARG A 343 -4.81 3.00 -5.00
C ARG A 343 -4.11 1.66 -4.88
N VAL A 344 -4.88 0.66 -4.49
CA VAL A 344 -4.45 -0.75 -4.46
C VAL A 344 -4.85 -1.47 -5.73
N LEU A 345 -4.04 -2.46 -6.12
CA LEU A 345 -4.45 -3.43 -7.12
C LEU A 345 -5.18 -4.58 -6.41
N CYS A 346 -6.51 -4.55 -6.37
CA CYS A 346 -7.26 -5.68 -5.82
C CYS A 346 -7.11 -6.91 -6.73
N TYR A 347 -6.61 -8.01 -6.19
CA TYR A 347 -6.83 -9.34 -6.76
C TYR A 347 -8.20 -9.83 -6.29
N ARG A 348 -9.10 -10.18 -7.22
CA ARG A 348 -10.37 -10.83 -6.90
C ARG A 348 -10.06 -12.27 -6.49
N GLY A 349 -9.69 -12.49 -5.23
CA GLY A 349 -9.69 -13.82 -4.65
C GLY A 349 -11.12 -14.36 -4.72
N ASN A 350 -11.31 -15.47 -5.45
CA ASN A 350 -12.58 -16.13 -5.73
C ASN A 350 -13.68 -15.85 -4.69
N GLN A 351 -14.55 -14.88 -4.99
CA GLN A 351 -15.94 -14.95 -4.52
C GLN A 351 -16.48 -16.25 -5.11
N GLU A 352 -17.08 -17.12 -4.29
CA GLU A 352 -17.63 -18.41 -4.71
C GLU A 352 -18.72 -18.22 -5.79
N SER A 353 -18.30 -18.11 -7.05
CA SER A 353 -19.14 -18.23 -8.23
C SER A 353 -18.34 -18.85 -9.38
N ASN A 354 -18.51 -20.18 -9.51
CA ASN A 354 -18.17 -21.06 -10.64
C ASN A 354 -16.69 -21.45 -10.88
N PRO A 355 -16.35 -22.75 -10.98
CA PRO A 355 -14.97 -23.23 -11.05
C PRO A 355 -14.53 -23.46 -12.50
N SER A 356 -13.98 -22.44 -13.18
CA SER A 356 -13.29 -22.68 -14.46
C SER A 356 -12.38 -21.54 -14.91
N VAL A 357 -11.41 -21.10 -14.10
CA VAL A 357 -10.24 -20.35 -14.63
C VAL A 357 -8.99 -20.67 -13.80
N ARG A 358 -7.91 -21.04 -14.49
CA ARG A 358 -6.60 -21.41 -13.91
C ARG A 358 -5.92 -20.23 -13.21
N SER A 359 -5.27 -20.58 -12.12
CA SER A 359 -4.53 -19.80 -11.13
C SER A 359 -3.28 -19.07 -11.65
N SER A 360 -3.10 -17.83 -11.18
CA SER A 360 -1.78 -17.21 -11.00
C SER A 360 -1.68 -16.64 -9.58
N LEU A 361 -0.50 -16.79 -8.99
CA LEU A 361 -0.18 -16.93 -7.56
C LEU A 361 -0.45 -15.72 -6.64
N PRO A 362 -0.63 -15.94 -5.31
CA PRO A 362 -0.64 -14.88 -4.30
C PRO A 362 0.72 -14.17 -4.19
N VAL A 363 0.70 -12.89 -3.80
CA VAL A 363 1.89 -12.08 -3.52
C VAL A 363 2.55 -12.59 -2.24
N TYR A 364 3.70 -13.24 -2.40
CA TYR A 364 4.53 -13.73 -1.30
C TYR A 364 5.19 -12.57 -0.55
N VAL A 365 4.97 -12.53 0.76
CA VAL A 365 5.67 -11.69 1.74
C VAL A 365 6.58 -12.62 2.53
N HIS A 366 7.89 -12.50 2.31
CA HIS A 366 8.90 -13.05 3.22
C HIS A 366 9.42 -11.86 4.04
N SER A 367 9.16 -11.90 5.33
CA SER A 367 9.85 -11.09 6.35
C SER A 367 11.27 -11.59 6.55
#